data_AF-A0A7L4PLT2-F1
#
_entry.id   AF-A0A7L4PLT2-F1
#
_cell.length_a   1.000
_cell.length_b   1.000
_cell.length_c   1.000
_cell.angle_alpha   90.00
_cell.angle_beta   90.00
_cell.angle_gamma   90.00
#
_symmetry.space_group_name_H-M   'P 1'
#
loop_
_entity.id
_entity.type
_entity.pdbx_description
1 polymer ?
#
loop_
_entity_poly.entity_id
_entity_poly.type
_entity_poly.pdbx_seq_one_letter_code
_entity_poly.pdbx_strand_id
1 'polypeptide(L)' 'IFNTSPDFDEERTRYQVQHIAGATGTRYRPPACSTMATYGNCPGEDARCRRIRHPLSYYEWALRSRSQAGD' A
#
# COMPACT_ATOMS: atom_id res chain seq x y z
N ILE A 1 -16.47 -10.16 -2.03
CA ILE A 1 -15.66 -10.64 -3.19
C ILE A 1 -14.93 -11.93 -2.81
N PHE A 2 -14.20 -12.00 -1.70
CA PHE A 2 -13.53 -13.25 -1.29
C PHE A 2 -14.47 -14.30 -0.67
N ASN A 3 -15.50 -13.87 0.07
CA ASN A 3 -16.46 -14.73 0.77
C ASN A 3 -17.45 -15.50 -0.12
N THR A 4 -17.43 -15.27 -1.43
CA THR A 4 -18.32 -15.92 -2.41
C THR A 4 -17.61 -17.04 -3.17
N SER A 5 -16.33 -17.27 -2.91
CA SER A 5 -15.56 -18.35 -3.52
C SER A 5 -15.93 -19.68 -2.85
N PRO A 6 -16.15 -20.78 -3.60
CA PRO A 6 -16.54 -22.08 -3.03
C PRO A 6 -15.49 -22.71 -2.10
N ASP A 7 -14.25 -22.23 -2.14
CA ASP A 7 -13.10 -22.60 -1.30
C ASP A 7 -12.77 -21.56 -0.22
N PHE A 8 -13.65 -20.57 -0.01
CA PHE A 8 -13.44 -19.54 1.00
C PHE A 8 -13.47 -20.12 2.41
N ASP A 9 -12.42 -19.81 3.18
CA ASP A 9 -12.29 -20.13 4.59
C ASP A 9 -12.10 -18.82 5.38
N GLU A 10 -13.06 -18.51 6.24
CA GLU A 10 -13.07 -17.27 7.02
C GLU A 10 -11.92 -17.23 8.04
N GLU A 11 -11.62 -18.36 8.69
CA GLU A 11 -10.58 -18.45 9.71
C GLU A 11 -9.20 -18.18 9.08
N ARG A 12 -8.93 -18.83 7.94
CA ARG A 12 -7.69 -18.60 7.19
C ARG A 12 -7.57 -17.18 6.67
N THR A 13 -8.65 -16.64 6.12
CA THR A 13 -8.65 -15.25 5.62
C THR A 13 -8.39 -14.28 6.77
N ARG A 14 -9.05 -14.47 7.91
CA ARG A 14 -8.88 -13.64 9.11
C ARG A 14 -7.45 -13.70 9.61
N TYR A 15 -6.86 -14.89 9.69
CA TYR A 15 -5.45 -15.06 10.06
C TYR A 15 -4.53 -14.29 9.11
N GLN A 16 -4.70 -14.43 7.80
CA GLN A 16 -3.88 -13.73 6.80
C GLN A 16 -3.99 -12.21 6.92
N VAL A 17 -5.21 -11.68 7.06
CA VAL A 17 -5.45 -10.25 7.24
C VAL A 17 -4.80 -9.73 8.52
N GLN A 18 -4.98 -10.43 9.64
CA GLN A 18 -4.39 -10.05 10.93
C GLN A 18 -2.86 -10.07 10.88
N HIS A 19 -2.27 -11.07 10.22
CA HIS A 19 -0.84 -11.18 10.04
C HIS A 19 -0.27 -10.02 9.22
N ILE A 20 -0.89 -9.70 8.07
CA ILE A 20 -0.50 -8.57 7.21
C ILE A 20 -0.67 -7.23 7.94
N ALA A 21 -1.74 -7.08 8.73
CA ALA A 21 -1.98 -5.90 9.56
C ALA A 21 -0.99 -5.74 10.73
N GLY A 22 -0.14 -6.75 10.96
CA GLY A 22 0.88 -6.74 12.00
C GLY A 22 0.37 -7.07 13.40
N ALA A 23 -0.81 -7.71 13.52
CA ALA A 23 -1.34 -8.17 14.80
C ALA A 23 -0.47 -9.28 15.43
N THR A 24 0.35 -9.98 14.62
CA THR A 24 1.23 -11.06 15.07
C THR A 24 2.69 -10.62 15.28
N GLY A 25 2.98 -9.31 15.31
CA GLY A 25 4.27 -8.74 15.70
C GLY A 25 5.07 -8.04 14.58
N THR A 26 4.89 -8.43 13.33
CA THR A 26 5.61 -7.81 12.19
C THR A 26 4.77 -6.70 11.55
N ARG A 27 5.19 -5.44 11.68
CA ARG A 27 4.60 -4.34 10.91
C ARG A 27 5.25 -4.24 9.54
N TYR A 28 4.51 -4.58 8.50
CA TYR A 28 4.98 -4.43 7.12
C TYR A 28 4.80 -2.99 6.65
N ARG A 29 5.86 -2.41 6.09
CA ARG A 29 5.77 -1.15 5.33
C ARG A 29 5.66 -1.49 3.84
N PRO A 30 5.02 -0.62 3.04
CA PRO A 30 5.09 -0.75 1.59
C PRO A 30 6.55 -0.81 1.13
N PRO A 31 6.86 -1.60 0.08
CA PRO A 31 8.20 -1.64 -0.49
C PRO A 31 8.61 -0.29 -1.10
N ALA A 32 9.92 -0.10 -1.29
CA ALA A 32 10.44 1.10 -1.96
C ALA A 32 10.00 1.19 -3.43
N CYS A 33 10.06 2.38 -4.03
CA CYS A 33 9.64 2.59 -5.42
C CYS A 33 10.36 1.67 -6.41
N SER A 34 11.67 1.47 -6.23
CA SER A 34 12.45 0.54 -7.07
C SER A 34 11.96 -0.90 -6.97
N THR A 35 11.67 -1.37 -5.76
CA THR A 35 11.09 -2.70 -5.53
C THR A 35 9.71 -2.83 -6.16
N MET A 36 8.86 -1.81 -6.06
CA MET A 36 7.55 -1.83 -6.71
C MET A 36 7.65 -1.89 -8.24
N ALA A 37 8.62 -1.16 -8.82
CA ALA A 37 8.91 -1.23 -10.25
C ALA A 37 9.34 -2.64 -10.65
N THR A 38 10.25 -3.26 -9.89
CA THR A 38 10.69 -4.65 -10.12
C THR A 38 9.55 -5.66 -10.01
N TYR A 39 8.63 -5.49 -9.06
CA TYR A 39 7.49 -6.39 -8.85
C TYR A 39 6.36 -6.16 -9.86
N GLY A 40 6.43 -5.11 -10.68
CA GLY A 40 5.39 -4.79 -11.66
C GLY A 40 4.11 -4.23 -11.04
N ASN A 41 4.13 -3.82 -9.76
CA ASN A 41 2.99 -3.21 -9.08
C ASN A 41 3.12 -1.67 -8.94
N CYS A 42 4.09 -1.06 -9.62
CA CYS A 42 4.18 0.38 -9.77
C CYS A 42 3.07 0.87 -10.76
N PRO A 43 2.19 1.81 -10.36
CA PRO A 43 1.09 2.28 -11.21
C PRO A 43 1.53 3.23 -12.34
N GLY A 44 2.80 3.64 -12.37
CA GLY A 44 3.36 4.59 -13.35
C GLY A 44 3.99 5.83 -12.69
N GLU A 45 4.74 6.59 -13.48
CA GLU A 45 5.49 7.76 -12.99
C GLU A 45 4.87 9.09 -13.46
N ASP A 46 4.60 9.99 -12.51
CA ASP A 46 4.30 11.40 -12.76
C ASP A 46 5.44 12.33 -12.29
N ALA A 47 5.25 13.65 -12.42
CA ALA A 47 6.26 14.63 -12.01
C ALA A 47 6.62 14.60 -10.51
N ARG A 48 5.71 14.13 -9.64
CA ARG A 48 5.96 13.95 -8.21
C ARG A 48 6.73 12.66 -7.95
N CYS A 49 6.32 11.57 -8.61
CA CYS A 49 6.93 10.26 -8.54
C CYS A 49 8.43 10.31 -8.86
N ARG A 50 8.82 11.05 -9.91
CA ARG A 50 10.22 11.22 -10.31
C ARG A 50 11.13 11.90 -9.26
N ARG A 51 10.55 12.53 -8.23
CA ARG A 51 11.28 13.26 -7.18
C ARG A 51 11.33 12.52 -5.85
N ILE A 52 10.71 11.34 -5.74
CA ILE A 52 10.63 10.56 -4.51
C ILE A 52 11.28 9.19 -4.66
N ARG A 53 11.57 8.54 -3.52
CA ARG A 53 12.15 7.18 -3.49
C ARG A 53 11.25 6.15 -2.78
N HIS A 54 10.19 6.63 -2.12
CA HIS A 54 9.29 5.79 -1.34
C HIS A 54 7.83 6.18 -1.60
N PRO A 55 6.93 5.21 -1.83
CA PRO A 55 5.52 5.50 -2.15
C PRO A 55 4.81 6.29 -1.05
N LEU A 56 5.15 6.08 0.23
CA LEU A 56 4.59 6.88 1.32
C LEU A 56 4.92 8.37 1.22
N SER A 57 6.10 8.74 0.70
CA SER A 57 6.45 10.15 0.47
C SER A 57 5.57 10.79 -0.61
N TYR A 58 5.13 10.01 -1.60
CA TYR A 58 4.15 10.46 -2.59
C TYR A 58 2.84 10.84 -1.90
N TYR A 59 2.35 9.94 -1.04
CA TYR A 59 1.08 10.08 -0.36
C TYR A 59 1.10 11.26 0.62
N GLU A 60 2.15 11.39 1.42
CA GLU A 60 2.34 12.53 2.33
C GLU A 60 2.36 13.86 1.59
N TRP A 61 3.06 13.95 0.45
CA TRP A 61 3.06 15.16 -0.36
C TRP A 61 1.66 15.47 -0.90
N ALA A 62 0.94 14.48 -1.42
CA ALA A 62 -0.42 14.64 -1.93
C ALA A 62 -1.40 15.11 -0.83
N LEU A 63 -1.26 14.61 0.40
CA LEU A 63 -2.04 15.06 1.54
C LEU A 63 -1.74 16.52 1.89
N ARG A 64 -0.46 16.89 1.97
CA ARG A 64 -0.05 18.28 2.26
C ARG A 64 -0.53 19.26 1.20
N SER A 65 -0.48 18.88 -0.09
CA SER A 65 -0.98 19.75 -1.17
C SER A 65 -2.49 19.92 -1.14
N ARG A 66 -3.23 18.90 -0.68
CA ARG A 66 -4.69 18.99 -0.50
C ARG A 66 -5.07 19.91 0.66
N SER A 67 -4.35 19.83 1.79
CA SER A 67 -4.59 20.72 2.93
C SER A 67 -4.39 22.20 2.55
N GLN A 68 -3.35 22.52 1.77
CA GLN A 68 -3.08 23.88 1.30
C GLN A 68 -4.07 24.42 0.26
N ALA A 69 -4.88 23.56 -0.36
CA ALA A 69 -5.89 23.97 -1.35
C ALA A 69 -7.29 24.16 -0.74
N GLY A 70 -7.45 23.85 0.55
CA GLY A 70 -8.70 23.99 1.30
C GLY A 70 -8.70 25.17 2.29
N ASP A 71 -7.66 26.01 2.28
CA ASP A 71 -7.57 27.31 2.96
C ASP A 71 -7.74 28.45 1.93
#